data_AF-A0A132AJL4-F1
#
_entry.id   AF-A0A132AJL4-F1
#
_cell.length_a   1.000
_cell.length_b   1.000
_cell.length_c   1.000
_cell.angle_alpha   90.00
_cell.angle_beta   90.00
_cell.angle_gamma   90.00
#
_symmetry.space_group_name_H-M   'P 1'
#
loop_
_entity.id
_entity.type
_entity.pdbx_description
1 polymer ?
#
loop_
_entity_poly.entity_id
_entity_poly.type
_entity_poly.pdbx_seq_one_letter_code
_entity_poly.pdbx_strand_id
1 'polypeptide(L)'
;MVMWEDLRGGRCSMADGCFNPSDEQGVYEMVKANFLRHYTSNRAPFGMFFHSRWFLTEHNMNGFIRFLDEVLEQDDVYFVTNWQMIQWMRHPTPLTQIKRFEPFGCDYIKQRPPLCKAPHTCKARFRGEIRTLKTCQTCPNSYPWTGNTGSNR
;
A
#
# COMPACT_ATOMS: atom_id res chain seq x y z
N MET A 1 -2.75 12.80 -13.12
CA MET A 1 -2.85 12.25 -11.75
C MET A 1 -3.47 13.32 -10.87
N VAL A 2 -4.56 13.02 -10.17
CA VAL A 2 -5.15 13.97 -9.21
C VAL A 2 -4.26 13.94 -7.97
N MET A 3 -3.59 15.06 -7.69
CA MET A 3 -2.73 15.18 -6.51
C MET A 3 -3.57 15.34 -5.25
N TRP A 4 -3.05 14.88 -4.12
CA TRP A 4 -3.62 15.15 -2.82
C TRP A 4 -3.65 16.65 -2.55
N GLU A 5 -4.63 17.08 -1.77
CA GLU A 5 -4.77 18.43 -1.26
C GLU A 5 -4.89 18.37 0.26
N ASP A 6 -4.00 19.05 0.98
CA ASP A 6 -4.06 19.12 2.43
C ASP A 6 -5.13 20.12 2.91
N LEU A 7 -5.42 20.14 4.21
CA LEU A 7 -6.44 21.04 4.79
C LEU A 7 -6.09 22.53 4.67
N ARG A 8 -4.89 22.87 4.20
CA ARG A 8 -4.41 24.23 3.94
C ARG A 8 -4.38 24.56 2.44
N GLY A 9 -4.86 23.67 1.57
CA GLY A 9 -4.84 23.82 0.11
C GLY A 9 -3.49 23.49 -0.55
N GLY A 10 -2.53 22.96 0.21
CA GLY A 10 -1.24 22.50 -0.30
C GLY A 10 -1.39 21.23 -1.13
N ARG A 11 -0.65 21.11 -2.24
CA ARG A 11 -0.73 19.96 -3.14
C ARG A 11 0.46 19.02 -2.93
N CYS A 12 0.18 17.72 -2.89
CA CYS A 12 1.15 16.67 -2.55
C CYS A 12 0.91 15.41 -3.39
N SER A 13 1.98 14.68 -3.72
CA SER A 13 1.87 13.43 -4.50
C SER A 13 1.67 12.19 -3.62
N MET A 14 2.17 12.23 -2.38
CA MET A 14 1.98 11.21 -1.36
C MET A 14 1.31 11.86 -0.15
N ALA A 15 0.47 11.12 0.55
CA ALA A 15 -0.31 11.65 1.67
C ALA A 15 0.57 12.07 2.86
N ASP A 16 1.68 11.37 3.07
CA ASP A 16 2.69 11.70 4.09
C ASP A 16 3.66 12.82 3.67
N GLY A 17 3.58 13.29 2.42
CA GLY A 17 4.24 14.51 1.94
C GLY A 17 3.38 15.77 2.07
N CYS A 18 2.13 15.64 2.48
CA CYS A 18 1.22 16.76 2.75
C CYS A 18 1.53 17.41 4.11
N PHE A 19 0.95 18.58 4.38
CA PHE A 19 0.93 19.09 5.74
C PHE A 19 0.11 18.17 6.64
N ASN A 20 0.75 17.48 7.58
CA ASN A 20 0.08 16.55 8.48
C ASN A 20 -0.86 17.29 9.44
N PRO A 21 -2.14 16.91 9.51
CA PRO A 21 -3.04 17.39 10.54
C PRO A 21 -2.53 17.03 11.95
N SER A 22 -2.90 17.82 12.95
CA SER A 22 -2.44 17.64 14.33
C SER A 22 -3.24 16.63 15.15
N ASP A 23 -4.37 16.17 14.61
CA ASP A 23 -5.32 15.32 15.30
C ASP A 23 -6.00 14.32 14.35
N GLU A 24 -6.75 13.39 14.94
CA GLU A 24 -7.43 12.31 14.25
C GLU A 24 -8.49 12.82 13.28
N GLN A 25 -9.26 13.84 13.69
CA GLN A 25 -10.36 14.40 12.92
C GLN A 25 -9.82 15.02 11.63
N GLY A 26 -8.75 15.80 11.72
CA GLY A 26 -8.11 16.41 10.56
C GLY A 26 -7.53 15.37 9.61
N VAL A 27 -6.95 14.27 10.13
CA VAL A 27 -6.48 13.16 9.27
C VAL A 27 -7.65 12.52 8.52
N TYR A 28 -8.71 12.17 9.24
CA TYR A 28 -9.91 11.60 8.66
C TYR A 28 -10.52 12.53 7.58
N GLU A 29 -10.67 13.83 7.88
CA GLU A 29 -11.19 14.83 6.96
C GLU A 29 -10.31 14.99 5.73
N MET A 30 -8.99 15.05 5.90
CA MET A 30 -8.05 15.18 4.79
C MET A 30 -8.15 13.98 3.85
N VAL A 31 -8.17 12.75 4.37
CA VAL A 31 -8.27 11.53 3.56
C VAL A 31 -9.62 11.47 2.87
N LYS A 32 -10.72 11.73 3.60
CA LYS A 32 -12.08 11.72 3.07
C LYS A 32 -12.30 12.78 1.99
N ALA A 33 -11.82 14.01 2.19
CA ALA A 33 -11.91 15.07 1.20
C ALA A 33 -11.22 14.68 -0.12
N ASN A 34 -10.03 14.06 -0.02
CA ASN A 34 -9.32 13.58 -1.20
C ASN A 34 -10.02 12.40 -1.88
N PHE A 35 -10.58 11.46 -1.12
CA PHE A 35 -11.43 10.40 -1.67
C PHE A 35 -12.64 10.98 -2.42
N LEU A 36 -13.36 11.93 -1.83
CA LEU A 36 -14.57 12.52 -2.41
C LEU A 36 -14.31 13.25 -3.72
N ARG A 37 -13.12 13.85 -3.92
CA ARG A 37 -12.72 14.47 -5.19
C ARG A 37 -12.70 13.46 -6.34
N HIS A 38 -12.35 12.20 -6.06
CA HIS A 38 -12.42 11.12 -7.04
C HIS A 38 -13.83 10.55 -7.14
N TYR A 39 -14.46 10.26 -6.00
CA TYR A 39 -15.74 9.54 -5.92
C TYR A 39 -16.90 10.32 -6.55
N THR A 40 -16.93 11.64 -6.37
CA THR A 40 -18.00 12.52 -6.88
C THR A 40 -17.76 13.02 -8.31
N SER A 41 -16.60 12.71 -8.90
CA SER A 41 -16.24 13.11 -10.27
C SER A 41 -16.18 11.89 -11.20
N ASN A 42 -15.08 11.70 -11.92
CA ASN A 42 -14.93 10.64 -12.92
C ASN A 42 -14.54 9.28 -12.34
N ARG A 43 -14.48 9.14 -10.99
CA ARG A 43 -14.08 7.90 -10.30
C ARG A 43 -12.72 7.35 -10.75
N ALA A 44 -11.80 8.23 -11.13
CA ALA A 44 -10.41 7.84 -11.35
C ALA A 44 -9.86 7.16 -10.06
N PRO A 45 -9.00 6.13 -10.16
CA PRO A 45 -8.48 5.45 -8.98
C PRO A 45 -7.82 6.40 -7.98
N PHE A 46 -8.21 6.27 -6.72
CA PHE A 46 -7.67 7.06 -5.62
C PHE A 46 -6.40 6.40 -5.07
N GLY A 47 -5.24 7.02 -5.34
CA GLY A 47 -3.94 6.51 -4.92
C GLY A 47 -3.58 6.89 -3.50
N MET A 48 -3.48 5.89 -2.62
CA MET A 48 -3.08 6.03 -1.22
C MET A 48 -1.61 5.62 -1.06
N PHE A 49 -0.70 6.60 -1.16
CA PHE A 49 0.74 6.38 -1.06
C PHE A 49 1.29 6.94 0.26
N PHE A 50 1.90 6.07 1.05
CA PHE A 50 2.40 6.36 2.39
C PHE A 50 3.69 5.59 2.68
N HIS A 51 4.55 6.13 3.54
CA HIS A 51 5.57 5.35 4.25
C HIS A 51 5.02 4.83 5.58
N SER A 52 5.44 3.63 5.99
CA SER A 52 4.99 2.99 7.25
C SER A 52 5.26 3.83 8.49
N ARG A 53 6.30 4.68 8.48
CA ARG A 53 6.62 5.60 9.57
C ARG A 53 5.49 6.59 9.87
N TRP A 54 4.71 7.00 8.88
CA TRP A 54 3.62 7.96 9.05
C TRP A 54 2.53 7.45 10.01
N PHE A 55 2.32 6.13 10.01
CA PHE A 55 1.36 5.45 10.88
C PHE A 55 1.88 5.15 12.29
N LEU A 56 3.14 5.49 12.61
CA LEU A 56 3.63 5.40 14.00
C LEU A 56 3.04 6.50 14.89
N THR A 57 2.51 7.55 14.29
CA THR A 57 1.75 8.58 14.98
C THR A 57 0.32 8.09 15.20
N GLU A 58 -0.11 8.00 16.46
CA GLU A 58 -1.39 7.37 16.85
C GLU A 58 -2.60 8.01 16.16
N HIS A 59 -2.70 9.34 16.16
CA HIS A 59 -3.83 10.04 15.53
C HIS A 59 -3.87 9.86 14.00
N ASN A 60 -2.72 9.67 13.35
CA ASN A 60 -2.67 9.34 11.93
C ASN A 60 -3.27 7.96 11.65
N MET A 61 -2.89 6.96 12.46
CA MET A 61 -3.42 5.62 12.34
C MET A 61 -4.93 5.60 12.60
N ASN A 62 -5.39 6.20 13.70
CA ASN A 62 -6.81 6.21 14.07
C ASN A 62 -7.66 6.93 13.02
N GLY A 63 -7.21 8.08 12.53
CA GLY A 63 -7.95 8.85 11.52
C GLY A 63 -8.04 8.11 10.18
N PHE A 64 -6.97 7.38 9.82
CA PHE A 64 -6.96 6.54 8.64
C PHE A 64 -7.88 5.32 8.80
N ILE A 65 -7.82 4.61 9.93
CA ILE A 65 -8.71 3.45 10.21
C ILE A 65 -10.17 3.90 10.18
N ARG A 66 -10.50 5.04 10.81
CA ARG A 66 -11.85 5.60 10.78
C ARG A 66 -12.35 5.86 9.36
N PHE A 67 -11.49 6.36 8.47
CA PHE A 67 -11.83 6.51 7.06
C PHE A 67 -12.06 5.16 6.36
N LEU A 68 -11.22 4.15 6.65
CA LEU A 68 -11.37 2.81 6.10
C LEU A 68 -12.71 2.19 6.51
N ASP A 69 -13.06 2.24 7.80
CA ASP A 69 -14.29 1.68 8.33
C ASP A 69 -15.52 2.28 7.63
N GLU A 70 -15.56 3.61 7.48
CA GLU A 70 -16.68 4.28 6.79
C GLU A 70 -16.77 3.90 5.31
N VAL A 71 -15.64 3.91 4.59
CA VAL A 71 -15.68 3.71 3.13
C VAL A 71 -15.88 2.24 2.75
N LEU A 72 -15.53 1.30 3.63
CA LEU A 72 -15.79 -0.13 3.44
C LEU A 72 -17.28 -0.49 3.61
N GLU A 73 -18.10 0.40 4.18
CA GLU A 73 -19.56 0.24 4.19
C GLU A 73 -20.18 0.48 2.79
N GLN A 74 -19.44 1.06 1.84
CA GLN A 74 -19.92 1.33 0.49
C GLN A 74 -19.73 0.11 -0.43
N ASP A 75 -20.83 -0.42 -0.96
CA ASP A 75 -20.84 -1.58 -1.88
C ASP A 75 -20.11 -1.34 -3.22
N ASP A 76 -19.84 -0.08 -3.55
CA ASP A 76 -19.21 0.35 -4.80
C ASP A 76 -17.76 0.81 -4.67
N VAL A 77 -17.14 0.61 -3.50
CA VAL A 77 -15.73 0.92 -3.25
C VAL A 77 -14.91 -0.35 -3.01
N TYR A 78 -13.75 -0.45 -3.67
CA TYR A 78 -12.87 -1.62 -3.60
C TYR A 78 -11.43 -1.19 -3.31
N PHE A 79 -10.84 -1.76 -2.26
CA PHE A 79 -9.40 -1.66 -2.01
C PHE A 79 -8.68 -2.75 -2.78
N VAL A 80 -7.87 -2.34 -3.74
CA VAL A 80 -7.21 -3.25 -4.68
C VAL A 80 -5.73 -2.91 -4.80
N THR A 81 -4.95 -3.89 -5.23
CA THR A 81 -3.55 -3.66 -5.60
C THR A 81 -3.43 -2.90 -6.93
N ASN A 82 -2.27 -2.26 -7.17
CA ASN A 82 -1.99 -1.64 -8.47
C ASN A 82 -2.12 -2.62 -9.65
N TRP A 83 -1.78 -3.90 -9.44
CA TRP A 83 -1.94 -4.92 -10.49
C TRP A 83 -3.42 -5.15 -10.82
N GLN A 84 -4.28 -5.31 -9.82
CA GLN A 84 -5.72 -5.49 -9.99
C GLN A 84 -6.35 -4.29 -10.67
N MET A 85 -5.97 -3.08 -10.26
CA MET A 85 -6.38 -1.84 -10.92
C MET A 85 -6.05 -1.85 -12.42
N ILE A 86 -4.84 -2.25 -12.79
CA ILE A 86 -4.43 -2.36 -14.20
C ILE A 86 -5.26 -3.42 -14.94
N GLN A 87 -5.58 -4.56 -14.31
CA GLN A 87 -6.45 -5.56 -14.94
C GLN A 87 -7.84 -5.01 -15.23
N TRP A 88 -8.42 -4.23 -14.30
CA TRP A 88 -9.69 -3.55 -14.52
C TRP A 88 -9.60 -2.50 -15.63
N MET A 89 -8.50 -1.74 -15.72
CA MET A 89 -8.32 -0.78 -16.83
C MET A 89 -8.21 -1.46 -18.19
N ARG A 90 -7.62 -2.66 -18.25
CA ARG A 90 -7.53 -3.48 -19.47
C ARG A 90 -8.89 -4.05 -19.88
N HIS A 91 -9.71 -4.43 -18.90
CA HIS A 91 -11.05 -4.98 -19.11
C HIS A 91 -12.06 -4.31 -18.16
N PRO A 92 -12.52 -3.07 -18.49
CA PRO A 92 -13.43 -2.32 -17.62
C PRO A 92 -14.69 -3.14 -17.34
N THR A 93 -14.88 -3.49 -16.07
CA THR A 93 -15.98 -4.34 -15.62
C THR A 93 -16.96 -3.50 -14.79
N PRO A 94 -18.26 -3.49 -15.13
CA PRO A 94 -19.27 -2.72 -14.38
C PRO A 94 -19.49 -3.32 -12.99
N LEU A 95 -19.95 -2.48 -12.04
CA LEU A 95 -20.22 -2.89 -10.65
C LEU A 95 -21.17 -4.09 -10.52
N THR A 96 -22.12 -4.25 -11.45
CA THR A 96 -23.05 -5.39 -11.47
C THR A 96 -22.34 -6.74 -11.69
N GLN A 97 -21.15 -6.73 -12.28
CA GLN A 97 -20.36 -7.92 -12.60
C GLN A 97 -19.05 -7.98 -11.81
N ILE A 98 -18.68 -6.93 -11.08
CA ILE A 98 -17.37 -6.81 -10.44
C ILE A 98 -17.10 -7.91 -9.41
N LYS A 99 -18.14 -8.42 -8.74
CA LYS A 99 -18.02 -9.55 -7.80
C LYS A 99 -17.60 -10.87 -8.48
N ARG A 100 -17.77 -10.97 -9.80
CA ARG A 100 -17.34 -12.10 -10.63
C ARG A 100 -16.07 -11.79 -11.44
N PHE A 101 -15.49 -10.60 -11.25
CA PHE A 101 -14.27 -10.21 -11.94
C PHE A 101 -13.09 -10.98 -11.35
N GLU A 102 -12.62 -11.98 -12.08
CA GLU A 102 -11.60 -12.94 -11.62
C GLU A 102 -10.36 -12.26 -11.02
N PRO A 103 -9.81 -11.16 -11.60
CA PRO A 103 -8.66 -10.48 -11.01
C PRO A 103 -8.90 -9.88 -9.62
N PHE A 104 -10.15 -9.57 -9.26
CA PHE A 104 -10.51 -9.09 -7.92
C PHE A 104 -10.79 -10.25 -6.93
N GLY A 105 -10.76 -11.50 -7.40
CA GLY A 105 -10.88 -12.69 -6.57
C GLY A 105 -9.68 -12.93 -5.63
N CYS A 106 -9.89 -13.79 -4.64
CA CYS A 106 -8.89 -14.13 -3.61
C CYS A 106 -8.18 -15.49 -3.85
N ASP A 107 -8.29 -16.06 -5.05
CA ASP A 107 -7.78 -17.41 -5.35
C ASP A 107 -6.24 -17.51 -5.41
N TYR A 108 -5.53 -16.39 -5.37
CA TYR A 108 -4.06 -16.32 -5.37
C TYR A 108 -3.40 -16.98 -4.15
N ILE A 109 -4.15 -17.18 -3.04
CA ILE A 109 -3.63 -17.84 -1.82
C ILE A 109 -3.15 -19.26 -2.14
N LYS A 110 -3.79 -19.96 -3.08
CA LYS A 110 -3.43 -21.32 -3.50
C LYS A 110 -2.06 -21.39 -4.18
N GLN A 111 -1.62 -20.29 -4.81
CA GLN A 111 -0.37 -20.22 -5.56
C GLN A 111 0.80 -19.70 -4.71
N ARG A 112 0.52 -19.16 -3.51
CA ARG A 112 1.55 -18.56 -2.66
C ARG A 112 2.35 -19.65 -1.94
N PRO A 113 3.70 -19.55 -1.91
CA PRO A 113 4.51 -20.43 -1.07
C PRO A 113 4.07 -20.36 0.40
N PRO A 114 4.21 -21.47 1.15
CA PRO A 114 3.82 -21.50 2.55
C PRO A 114 4.59 -20.47 3.37
N LEU A 115 3.96 -20.02 4.45
CA LEU A 115 4.56 -19.06 5.37
C LEU A 115 5.78 -19.69 6.04
N CYS A 116 6.89 -18.95 6.02
CA CYS A 116 8.13 -19.38 6.63
C CYS A 116 8.08 -19.21 8.14
N LYS A 117 7.92 -20.33 8.86
CA LYS A 117 7.72 -20.34 10.32
C LYS A 117 8.98 -19.97 11.09
N ALA A 118 10.16 -20.36 10.60
CA ALA A 118 11.44 -20.16 11.27
C ALA A 118 12.48 -19.54 10.30
N PRO A 119 12.46 -18.21 10.10
CA PRO A 119 13.43 -17.55 9.24
C PRO A 119 14.83 -17.56 9.88
N HIS A 120 15.86 -17.79 9.05
CA HIS A 120 17.25 -17.63 9.41
C HIS A 120 17.57 -16.15 9.64
N THR A 121 18.40 -15.86 10.65
CA THR A 121 18.98 -14.53 10.87
C THR A 121 20.43 -14.54 10.41
N CYS A 122 20.69 -13.99 9.23
CA CYS A 122 21.99 -14.03 8.56
C CYS A 122 22.77 -12.75 8.82
N LYS A 123 24.02 -12.88 9.30
CA LYS A 123 24.98 -11.79 9.41
C LYS A 123 25.87 -11.79 8.17
N ALA A 124 25.57 -10.96 7.19
CA ALA A 124 26.27 -10.92 5.92
C ALA A 124 27.21 -9.71 5.86
N ARG A 125 28.41 -9.90 5.29
CA ARG A 125 29.41 -8.82 5.16
C ARG A 125 29.07 -7.91 3.97
N PHE A 126 29.19 -6.60 4.17
CA PHE A 126 29.00 -5.57 3.16
C PHE A 126 30.00 -4.43 3.36
N ARG A 127 30.93 -4.22 2.41
CA ARG A 127 31.90 -3.10 2.44
C ARG A 127 32.63 -2.92 3.79
N GLY A 128 33.04 -4.03 4.40
CA GLY A 128 33.73 -4.03 5.70
C GLY A 128 32.80 -4.04 6.92
N GLU A 129 31.52 -3.76 6.75
CA GLU A 129 30.49 -3.81 7.79
C GLU A 129 29.74 -5.14 7.79
N ILE A 130 29.05 -5.44 8.89
CA ILE A 130 28.11 -6.57 9.00
C ILE A 130 26.69 -6.04 8.95
N ARG A 131 25.87 -6.60 8.05
CA ARG A 131 24.44 -6.31 7.93
C ARG A 131 23.62 -7.56 8.21
N THR A 132 22.52 -7.38 8.94
CA THR A 132 21.61 -8.48 9.28
C THR A 132 20.48 -8.57 8.25
N LEU A 133 20.19 -9.78 7.79
CA LEU A 133 19.08 -10.10 6.90
C LEU A 133 18.30 -11.28 7.47
N LYS A 134 16.97 -11.20 7.47
CA LYS A 134 16.09 -12.35 7.76
C LYS A 134 15.64 -12.99 6.44
N THR A 135 15.83 -14.29 6.30
CA THR A 135 15.44 -15.03 5.09
C THR A 135 15.08 -16.48 5.41
N CYS A 136 14.32 -17.10 4.53
CA CYS A 136 13.96 -18.52 4.60
C CYS A 136 14.82 -19.37 3.67
N GLN A 137 15.70 -18.72 2.93
CA GLN A 137 16.73 -19.34 2.11
C GLN A 137 17.99 -19.56 2.94
N THR A 138 18.97 -20.24 2.35
CA THR A 138 20.33 -20.34 2.92
C THR A 138 20.95 -18.95 3.06
N CYS A 139 21.70 -18.73 4.14
CA CYS A 139 22.37 -17.44 4.34
C CYS A 139 23.41 -17.17 3.25
N PRO A 140 23.38 -15.99 2.59
CA PRO A 140 24.38 -15.66 1.58
C PRO A 140 25.72 -15.32 2.22
N ASN A 141 26.82 -15.62 1.52
CA ASN A 141 28.20 -15.32 1.99
C ASN A 141 28.48 -13.81 2.08
N SER A 142 27.86 -13.02 1.20
CA SER A 142 27.95 -11.56 1.16
C SER A 142 26.56 -10.94 1.13
N TYR A 143 26.42 -9.73 1.65
CA TYR A 143 25.13 -9.03 1.67
C TYR A 143 24.65 -8.74 0.23
N PRO A 144 23.42 -9.12 -0.14
CA PRO A 144 22.88 -8.83 -1.47
C PRO A 144 22.86 -7.33 -1.75
N TRP A 145 23.35 -6.93 -2.92
CA TRP A 145 23.46 -5.53 -3.35
C TRP A 145 23.35 -5.42 -4.87
N THR A 146 23.35 -4.19 -5.39
CA THR A 146 23.45 -3.96 -6.83
C THR A 146 24.71 -4.64 -7.39
N GLY A 147 24.54 -5.46 -8.44
CA GLY A 147 25.60 -6.28 -9.02
C GLY A 147 25.85 -7.64 -8.34
N ASN A 148 25.27 -7.89 -7.16
CA ASN A 148 25.32 -9.18 -6.48
C ASN A 148 23.99 -9.45 -5.77
N THR A 149 23.03 -10.02 -6.50
CA THR A 149 21.65 -10.18 -6.02
C THR A 149 21.46 -11.36 -5.08
N GLY A 150 22.52 -12.11 -4.74
CA GLY A 150 22.43 -13.26 -3.84
C GLY A 150 21.67 -14.46 -4.42
N SER A 151 21.35 -14.44 -5.72
CA SER A 151 20.86 -15.60 -6.47
C SER A 151 22.08 -16.31 -7.07
N ASN A 152 22.59 -17.33 -6.40
CA ASN A 152 23.38 -18.34 -7.10
C ASN A 152 22.40 -19.08 -8.03
N ARG A 153 22.45 -18.77 -9.33
CA ARG A 153 22.01 -19.74 -10.34
C ARG A 153 23.14 -20.72 -10.56
#